data_AF-A0AB37K5R1-F1
#
_entry.id   AF-A0AB37K5R1-F1
#
_cell.length_a   1.000
_cell.length_b   1.000
_cell.length_c   1.000
_cell.angle_alpha   90.00
_cell.angle_beta   90.00
_cell.angle_gamma   90.00
#
_symmetry.space_group_name_H-M   'P 1'
#
loop_
_entity.id
_entity.type
_entity.pdbx_description
1 polymer ?
#
loop_
_entity_poly.entity_id
_entity_poly.type
_entity_poly.pdbx_seq_one_letter_code
_entity_poly.pdbx_strand_id
1 'polypeptide(L)'
;MASSNVNKEIKDKKLSLWAKRQDGSVKWFCGQPVTRNKAATDDVAAATDNKKIDTKHLPSTCRNESTAGCIETPPTAFYKNT
;
A
#
# COMPACT_ATOMS: atom_id res chain seq x y z
N MET A 1 13.89 -6.12 -20.24
CA MET A 1 13.04 -7.27 -19.85
C MET A 1 11.90 -7.37 -20.84
N ALA A 2 11.90 -8.35 -21.75
CA ALA A 2 10.75 -8.58 -22.61
C ALA A 2 9.57 -9.01 -21.73
N SER A 3 8.57 -8.14 -21.58
CA SER A 3 7.35 -8.38 -20.78
C SER A 3 6.37 -9.34 -21.48
N SER A 4 6.84 -10.10 -22.47
CA SER A 4 6.02 -10.98 -23.32
C SER A 4 5.36 -12.13 -22.56
N ASN A 5 5.87 -12.48 -21.37
CA ASN A 5 5.35 -13.57 -20.53
C ASN A 5 4.68 -13.08 -19.24
N VAL A 6 4.25 -11.82 -19.18
CA VAL A 6 3.49 -11.29 -18.04
C VAL A 6 2.00 -11.55 -18.24
N ASN A 7 1.28 -11.96 -17.19
CA ASN A 7 -0.18 -12.12 -17.24
C ASN A 7 -0.84 -10.82 -17.71
N LYS A 8 -1.78 -10.91 -18.66
CA LYS A 8 -2.45 -9.76 -19.29
C LYS A 8 -3.13 -8.84 -18.28
N GLU A 9 -3.68 -9.41 -17.20
CA GLU A 9 -4.40 -8.66 -16.16
C GLU A 9 -3.48 -7.77 -15.29
N ILE A 10 -2.18 -8.06 -15.25
CA ILE A 10 -1.18 -7.28 -14.50
C ILE A 10 -0.19 -6.54 -15.41
N LYS A 11 -0.36 -6.64 -16.73
CA LYS A 11 0.51 -5.94 -17.67
C LYS A 11 0.37 -4.43 -17.47
N ASP A 12 1.51 -3.74 -17.40
CA ASP A 12 1.61 -2.30 -17.15
C ASP A 12 1.02 -1.83 -15.80
N LYS A 13 0.71 -2.77 -14.90
CA LYS A 13 0.32 -2.51 -13.51
C LYS A 13 1.54 -2.54 -12.59
N LYS A 14 1.40 -1.94 -11.42
CA LYS A 14 2.45 -1.73 -10.41
C LYS A 14 1.92 -2.04 -9.01
N LEU A 15 2.89 -2.25 -8.12
CA LEU A 15 2.73 -2.25 -6.67
C LEU A 15 3.79 -1.30 -6.08
N SER A 16 3.61 -0.91 -4.83
CA SER A 16 4.60 -0.11 -4.10
C SER A 16 5.07 -0.84 -2.85
N LEU A 17 6.32 -0.57 -2.50
CA LEU A 17 6.90 -0.89 -1.20
C LEU A 17 7.19 0.42 -0.48
N TRP A 18 6.75 0.54 0.78
CA TRP A 18 7.00 1.73 1.59
C TRP A 18 7.26 1.34 3.04
N ALA A 19 7.86 2.24 3.81
CA ALA A 19 8.15 2.03 5.21
C ALA A 19 7.63 3.19 6.05
N LYS A 20 7.26 2.88 7.30
CA LYS A 20 6.96 3.87 8.34
C LYS A 20 7.80 3.58 9.58
N ARG A 21 8.24 4.64 10.26
CA ARG A 21 8.92 4.50 11.55
C ARG A 21 7.95 4.04 12.64
N GLN A 22 8.33 3.03 13.41
CA GLN A 22 7.61 2.54 14.58
C GLN A 22 8.62 2.14 15.67
N ASP A 23 8.49 2.71 16.86
CA ASP A 23 9.23 2.34 18.08
C ASP A 23 10.75 2.23 17.89
N GLY A 24 11.34 3.21 17.21
CA GLY A 24 12.79 3.26 16.96
C GLY A 24 13.27 2.34 15.82
N SER A 25 12.36 1.69 15.10
CA SER A 25 12.62 0.84 13.95
C SER A 25 11.81 1.30 12.72
N VAL A 26 11.97 0.61 11.58
CA VAL A 26 11.13 0.81 10.41
C VAL A 26 10.30 -0.45 10.15
N LYS A 27 9.01 -0.25 9.91
CA LYS A 27 8.10 -1.30 9.44
C LYS A 27 7.84 -1.12 7.96
N TRP A 28 8.10 -2.17 7.18
CA TRP A 28 7.82 -2.21 5.74
C TRP A 28 6.40 -2.67 5.45
N PHE A 29 5.85 -2.13 4.36
CA PHE A 29 4.53 -2.42 3.84
C PHE A 29 4.64 -2.65 2.33
N CYS A 30 3.76 -3.51 1.82
CA CYS A 30 3.69 -3.88 0.41
C CYS A 30 2.22 -3.88 -0.01
N GLY A 31 1.91 -3.25 -1.14
CA GLY A 31 0.53 -3.13 -1.57
C GLY A 31 0.37 -2.39 -2.89
N GLN A 32 -0.84 -1.91 -3.14
CA GLN A 32 -1.14 -1.11 -4.32
C GLN A 32 -0.25 0.14 -4.40
N PRO A 33 -0.12 0.76 -5.59
CA PRO A 33 0.72 1.93 -5.77
C PRO A 33 0.39 3.05 -4.79
N VAL A 34 1.43 3.57 -4.15
CA VAL A 34 1.37 4.72 -3.25
C VAL A 34 2.42 5.76 -3.65
N THR A 35 2.14 7.02 -3.29
CA THR A 35 3.03 8.16 -3.48
C THR A 35 3.33 8.82 -2.14
N ARG A 36 4.60 9.18 -1.93
CA ARG A 36 5.04 9.97 -0.78
C ARG A 36 5.09 11.44 -1.16
N ASN A 37 4.38 12.29 -0.42
CA ASN A 37 4.30 13.72 -0.74
C ASN A 37 5.60 14.48 -0.45
N LYS A 38 6.35 14.07 0.58
CA LYS A 38 7.61 14.71 0.98
C LYS A 38 8.63 13.66 1.41
N ALA A 39 9.89 13.78 0.98
CA ALA A 39 10.92 12.79 1.29
C ALA A 39 11.18 12.62 2.80
N ALA A 40 10.95 13.67 3.59
CA ALA A 40 11.13 13.67 5.05
C ALA A 40 9.94 13.09 5.83
N THR A 41 8.82 12.78 5.17
CA THR A 41 7.62 12.22 5.82
C THR A 41 7.45 10.77 5.42
N ASP A 42 7.10 9.92 6.37
CA ASP A 42 6.85 8.50 6.10
C ASP A 42 5.43 8.23 5.57
N ASP A 43 4.56 9.26 5.61
CA ASP A 43 3.21 9.16 5.09
C ASP A 43 3.18 8.99 3.58
N VAL A 44 2.27 8.11 3.17
CA VAL A 44 2.02 7.79 1.78
C VAL A 44 0.52 7.86 1.53
N ALA A 45 0.16 8.37 0.37
CA ALA A 45 -1.21 8.34 -0.12
C ALA A 45 -1.32 7.31 -1.25
N ALA A 46 -2.52 6.79 -1.49
CA ALA A 46 -2.78 6.00 -2.68
C ALA A 46 -2.41 6.82 -3.93
N ALA A 47 -1.69 6.21 -4.87
CA ALA A 47 -1.40 6.86 -6.13
C ALA A 47 -2.70 7.06 -6.91
N THR A 48 -2.81 8.19 -7.61
CA THR A 48 -4.00 8.53 -8.40
C THR A 48 -4.07 7.79 -9.75
N ASP A 49 -3.03 7.04 -10.11
CA ASP A 49 -3.00 6.33 -11.39
C ASP A 49 -3.83 5.02 -11.34
N ASN A 50 -4.40 4.66 -12.50
CA ASN A 50 -5.16 3.41 -12.66
C ASN A 50 -4.23 2.20 -12.93
N LYS A 51 -2.95 2.32 -12.59
CA LYS A 51 -1.93 1.29 -12.85
C LYS A 51 -1.71 0.40 -11.63
N LYS A 52 -2.75 0.17 -10.81
CA LYS A 52 -2.72 -0.76 -9.67
C LYS A 52 -2.91 -2.21 -10.09
N ILE A 53 -2.10 -3.11 -9.51
CA ILE A 53 -2.36 -4.54 -9.55
C ILE A 53 -3.60 -4.85 -8.71
N ASP A 54 -4.51 -5.66 -9.24
CA ASP A 54 -5.68 -6.12 -8.49
C ASP A 54 -5.26 -7.00 -7.31
N THR A 55 -5.93 -6.88 -6.17
CA THR A 55 -5.56 -7.57 -4.93
C THR A 55 -5.57 -9.09 -5.07
N LYS A 56 -6.35 -9.65 -6.01
CA LYS A 56 -6.35 -11.09 -6.30
C LYS A 56 -5.01 -11.60 -6.85
N HIS A 57 -4.24 -10.73 -7.51
CA HIS A 57 -2.91 -11.04 -8.04
C HIS A 57 -1.78 -10.71 -7.06
N LEU A 58 -2.10 -10.04 -5.94
CA LEU A 58 -1.11 -9.77 -4.90
C LEU A 58 -0.99 -10.97 -3.96
N PRO A 59 0.24 -11.38 -3.60
CA PRO A 59 0.43 -12.34 -2.52
C PRO A 59 -0.18 -11.80 -1.23
N SER A 60 -0.57 -12.69 -0.32
CA SER A 60 -1.26 -12.32 0.93
C SER A 60 -0.46 -11.33 1.78
N THR A 61 0.87 -11.37 1.70
CA THR A 61 1.79 -10.48 2.42
C THR A 61 1.95 -9.10 1.77
N CYS A 62 1.36 -8.85 0.60
CA CYS A 62 1.48 -7.59 -0.15
C CYS A 62 0.12 -6.97 -0.45
N ARG A 63 -0.76 -6.86 0.55
CA ARG A 63 -2.11 -6.29 0.43
C ARG A 63 -2.35 -5.15 1.43
N ASN A 64 -1.30 -4.42 1.82
CA ASN A 64 -1.45 -3.29 2.74
C ASN A 64 -2.15 -2.10 2.07
N GLU A 65 -3.04 -1.44 2.82
CA GLU A 65 -3.58 -0.12 2.46
C GLU A 65 -2.55 0.98 2.70
N SER A 66 -2.63 2.10 1.98
CA SER A 66 -1.73 3.24 2.18
C SER A 66 -1.77 3.82 3.61
N THR A 67 -2.92 3.68 4.26
CA THR A 67 -3.20 4.08 5.64
C THR A 67 -2.68 3.10 6.68
N ALA A 68 -2.16 1.92 6.28
CA ALA A 68 -1.65 0.94 7.22
C ALA A 68 -0.56 1.55 8.12
N GLY A 69 -0.70 1.35 9.44
CA GLY A 69 0.22 1.93 10.43
C GLY A 69 0.02 3.41 10.74
N CYS A 70 -0.95 4.12 10.14
CA CYS A 70 -1.40 5.41 10.64
C CYS A 70 -2.18 5.18 11.94
N ILE A 71 -1.64 5.61 13.08
CA ILE A 71 -2.36 5.63 14.35
C ILE A 71 -3.08 6.99 14.45
N GLU A 72 -3.85 7.36 13.44
CA GLU A 72 -4.68 8.57 13.53
C GLU A 72 -6.09 8.14 13.88
N THR A 73 -6.30 8.02 15.20
CA THR A 73 -7.59 7.78 15.84
C THR A 73 -8.14 6.36 15.61
N PRO A 74 -8.56 5.63 16.67
CA PRO A 74 -9.27 4.38 16.48
C PRO A 74 -10.49 4.64 15.58
N PRO A 75 -10.75 3.81 14.55
CA PRO A 75 -11.98 3.93 13.80
C PRO A 75 -13.13 3.88 14.78
N THR A 76 -14.03 4.87 14.71
CA THR A 76 -15.27 4.95 15.48
C THR A 76 -16.19 3.72 15.28
N ALA A 77 -15.78 2.75 14.46
CA ALA A 77 -16.36 1.43 14.33
C ALA A 77 -16.30 0.58 15.62
N PHE A 78 -15.44 0.88 16.61
CA PHE A 78 -15.46 0.18 17.90
C PHE A 78 -16.60 0.65 18.85
N TYR A 79 -17.37 1.68 18.47
CA TYR A 79 -18.49 2.23 19.26
C TYR A 79 -19.88 1.98 18.64
N LYS A 80 -20.07 0.83 17.99
CA LYS A 80 -21.41 0.37 17.57
C LYS A 80 -21.62 -1.11 17.90
N ASN A 81 -21.64 -1.42 19.19
CA ASN A 81 -22.30 -2.62 19.69
C ASN A 81 -22.85 -2.39 21.10
N THR A 82 -23.84 -1.49 21.16
CA THR A 82 -24.90 -1.44 22.20
C THR A 82 -26.20 -1.23 21.46
#